data_AF-A0AA41VW32-F1
#
_entry.id   AF-A0AA41VW32-F1
#
_cell.length_a   1.000
_cell.length_b   1.000
_cell.length_c   1.000
_cell.angle_alpha   90.00
_cell.angle_beta   90.00
_cell.angle_gamma   90.00
#
_symmetry.space_group_name_H-M   'P 1'
#
loop_
_entity.id
_entity.type
_entity.pdbx_description
1 polymer ?
#
loop_
_entity_poly.entity_id
_entity_poly.type
_entity_poly.pdbx_seq_one_letter_code
_entity_poly.pdbx_strand_id
1 'polypeptide(L)'
;MLAELSRREKEAGIKPDPEIDAFMKATAVQGQESSLVTDYALKILGLDICADIMVGGAMARGVSGGQKKRVTTGEMLVGPAKALFMDEISTGLDSSTTFQIIKFMKQMVHVMDVTMIISLLQPAPETFELFDDIVLLSEGEIIYQGPRENVLEFFESVGFKCPERKGVADFLQEVTSKKDQEQYWYNKNAPYRYISVSEFVHSFKSFHIGQRLTEELRIPYDKSRAHPAALVKTKYGISDRELFMACFSREWLLMRRSSFLYIFKTCQITFMSIITMTVFLRTEMTPGTIAGGGKYLGALFFSLIQVMFNGMAELAMTVFGLPVFYKQRDFLFYPAWAYALPIWVLRIPLSFMESAIWIILTYYTIGFAPAASR
;
A
#
# COMPACT_ATOMS: atom_id res chain seq x y z
N MET A 1 4.01 -22.25 -17.92
CA MET A 1 5.00 -21.18 -18.23
C MET A 1 6.43 -21.66 -17.98
N LEU A 2 6.77 -22.15 -16.77
CA LEU A 2 8.09 -22.73 -16.45
C LEU A 2 8.55 -23.88 -17.37
N ALA A 3 7.64 -24.79 -17.75
CA ALA A 3 7.99 -25.91 -18.64
C ALA A 3 8.41 -25.45 -20.05
N GLU A 4 7.78 -24.39 -20.56
CA GLU A 4 8.09 -23.81 -21.86
C GLU A 4 9.40 -23.00 -21.81
N LEU A 5 9.67 -22.35 -20.68
CA LEU A 5 10.90 -21.59 -20.43
C LEU A 5 12.10 -22.54 -20.32
N SER A 6 11.98 -23.61 -19.54
CA SER A 6 13.02 -24.65 -19.41
C SER A 6 13.29 -25.40 -20.73
N ARG A 7 12.26 -25.57 -21.59
CA ARG A 7 12.43 -26.13 -22.94
C ARG A 7 13.29 -25.21 -23.82
N ARG A 8 13.01 -23.90 -23.81
CA ARG A 8 13.76 -22.90 -24.59
C ARG A 8 15.18 -22.70 -24.10
N GLU A 9 15.41 -22.74 -22.78
CA GLU A 9 16.76 -22.69 -22.20
C GLU A 9 17.62 -23.88 -22.65
N LYS A 10 17.04 -25.08 -22.69
CA LYS A 10 17.69 -26.28 -23.23
C LYS A 10 17.96 -26.18 -24.73
N GLU A 11 17.00 -25.69 -25.51
CA GLU A 11 17.16 -25.49 -26.96
C GLU A 11 18.22 -24.44 -27.29
N ALA A 12 18.37 -23.40 -26.46
CA ALA A 12 19.35 -22.34 -26.61
C ALA A 12 20.72 -22.63 -25.97
N GLY A 13 20.88 -23.76 -25.26
CA GLY A 13 22.11 -24.13 -24.56
C GLY A 13 22.47 -23.22 -23.39
N ILE A 14 21.51 -22.46 -22.87
CA ILE A 14 21.72 -21.50 -21.78
C ILE A 14 21.66 -22.29 -20.45
N LYS A 15 22.74 -22.22 -19.66
CA LYS A 15 22.70 -22.63 -18.26
C LYS A 15 22.37 -21.40 -17.41
N PRO A 16 21.13 -21.27 -16.91
CA PRO A 16 20.81 -20.19 -16.00
C PRO A 16 21.61 -20.33 -14.70
N ASP A 17 21.87 -19.20 -14.05
CA ASP A 17 22.52 -19.18 -12.75
C ASP A 17 21.69 -20.03 -11.75
N PRO A 18 22.29 -20.94 -10.99
CA PRO A 18 21.57 -21.86 -10.11
C PRO A 18 20.67 -21.15 -9.09
N GLU A 19 21.09 -20.00 -8.57
CA GLU A 19 20.32 -19.24 -7.57
C GLU A 19 19.12 -18.54 -8.22
N ILE A 20 19.32 -17.97 -9.41
CA ILE A 20 18.26 -17.29 -10.18
C ILE A 20 17.24 -18.31 -10.71
N ASP A 21 17.69 -19.46 -11.23
CA ASP A 21 16.83 -20.54 -11.71
C ASP A 21 16.01 -21.16 -10.57
N ALA A 22 16.63 -21.37 -9.40
CA ALA A 22 15.93 -21.81 -8.21
C ALA A 22 14.88 -20.78 -7.75
N PHE A 23 15.22 -19.50 -7.73
CA PHE A 23 14.29 -18.42 -7.38
C PHE A 23 13.11 -18.31 -8.36
N MET A 24 13.38 -18.36 -9.66
CA MET A 24 12.36 -18.30 -10.72
C MET A 24 11.44 -19.52 -10.71
N LYS A 25 11.99 -20.71 -10.45
CA LYS A 25 11.19 -21.94 -10.28
C LYS A 25 10.32 -21.87 -9.03
N ALA A 26 10.89 -21.42 -7.92
CA ALA A 26 10.20 -21.35 -6.64
C ALA A 26 9.08 -20.29 -6.65
N THR A 27 9.28 -19.14 -7.29
CA THR A 27 8.24 -18.10 -7.45
C THR A 27 7.09 -18.49 -8.38
N ALA A 28 7.29 -19.48 -9.26
CA ALA A 28 6.26 -19.96 -10.17
C ALA A 28 5.57 -21.27 -9.71
N VAL A 29 5.89 -21.80 -8.53
CA VAL A 29 5.12 -22.87 -7.88
C VAL A 29 3.87 -22.26 -7.24
N GLN A 30 2.70 -22.51 -7.85
CA GLN A 30 1.40 -22.21 -7.26
C GLN A 30 1.13 -23.14 -6.07
N GLY A 31 0.94 -22.60 -4.86
CA GLY A 31 0.42 -23.35 -3.71
C GLY A 31 1.18 -23.25 -2.38
N GLN A 32 2.22 -22.42 -2.27
CA GLN A 32 2.93 -22.18 -1.00
C GLN A 32 2.23 -21.06 -0.20
N GLU A 33 2.02 -21.25 1.13
CA GLU A 33 1.25 -20.32 2.00
C GLU A 33 1.83 -18.89 2.05
N SER A 34 3.15 -18.75 1.86
CA SER A 34 3.84 -17.50 1.55
C SER A 34 4.46 -17.59 0.15
N SER A 35 4.24 -16.57 -0.68
CA SER A 35 5.04 -16.42 -1.91
C SER A 35 6.50 -16.18 -1.49
N LEU A 36 7.48 -16.87 -2.08
CA LEU A 36 8.90 -16.58 -1.81
C LEU A 36 9.24 -15.11 -1.98
N VAL A 37 8.53 -14.40 -2.87
CA VAL A 37 8.67 -12.95 -3.05
C VAL A 37 8.32 -12.21 -1.76
N THR A 38 7.27 -12.63 -1.06
CA THR A 38 6.86 -12.08 0.23
C THR A 38 7.93 -12.32 1.30
N ASP A 39 8.44 -13.55 1.42
CA ASP A 39 9.44 -13.88 2.43
C ASP A 39 10.78 -13.17 2.16
N TYR A 40 11.14 -13.04 0.89
CA TYR A 40 12.32 -12.30 0.46
C TYR A 40 12.16 -10.79 0.74
N ALA A 41 11.00 -10.22 0.41
CA ALA A 41 10.68 -8.83 0.72
C ALA A 41 10.70 -8.58 2.24
N LEU A 42 10.15 -9.48 3.06
CA LEU A 42 10.16 -9.37 4.52
C LEU A 42 11.59 -9.33 5.07
N LYS A 43 12.46 -10.25 4.65
CA LYS A 43 13.86 -10.29 5.12
C LYS A 43 14.61 -9.01 4.78
N ILE A 44 14.48 -8.55 3.55
CA ILE A 44 15.22 -7.39 3.08
C ILE A 44 14.76 -6.09 3.72
N LEU A 45 13.45 -5.95 3.90
CA LEU A 45 12.88 -4.82 4.60
C LEU A 45 13.14 -4.89 6.12
N GLY A 46 13.85 -5.92 6.61
CA GLY A 46 14.10 -6.13 8.04
C GLY A 46 12.80 -6.27 8.83
N LEU A 47 11.81 -6.92 8.23
CA LEU A 47 10.48 -7.19 8.78
C LEU A 47 10.33 -8.65 9.23
N ASP A 48 11.32 -9.50 8.99
CA ASP A 48 11.38 -10.88 9.45
C ASP A 48 11.23 -11.00 10.97
N ILE A 49 11.89 -10.10 11.72
CA ILE A 49 11.78 -10.03 13.18
C ILE A 49 10.38 -9.70 13.69
N CYS A 50 9.51 -9.15 12.84
CA CYS A 50 8.15 -8.75 13.19
C CYS A 50 7.07 -9.33 12.28
N ALA A 51 7.39 -10.39 11.51
CA ALA A 51 6.48 -10.98 10.52
C ALA A 51 5.15 -11.43 11.14
N ASP A 52 5.19 -12.05 12.32
CA ASP A 52 4.01 -12.57 13.03
C ASP A 52 3.43 -11.59 14.06
N ILE A 53 3.95 -10.36 14.12
CA ILE A 53 3.48 -9.35 15.07
C ILE A 53 2.32 -8.55 14.46
N MET A 54 1.26 -8.33 15.24
CA MET A 54 0.17 -7.45 14.83
C MET A 54 0.69 -6.04 14.52
N VAL A 55 0.40 -5.52 13.33
CA VAL A 55 0.83 -4.18 12.89
C VAL A 55 0.37 -3.09 13.87
N GLY A 56 -0.82 -3.26 14.46
CA GLY A 56 -1.37 -2.35 15.46
C GLY A 56 -1.86 -1.02 14.87
N GLY A 57 -2.54 -0.23 15.71
CA GLY A 57 -3.18 1.03 15.34
C GLY A 57 -2.92 2.14 16.36
N ALA A 58 -3.76 3.15 16.40
CA ALA A 58 -3.69 4.21 17.42
C ALA A 58 -4.03 3.70 18.83
N MET A 59 -4.97 2.74 18.90
CA MET A 59 -5.48 2.20 20.17
C MET A 59 -4.73 0.96 20.66
N ALA A 60 -4.01 0.25 19.78
CA ALA A 60 -3.29 -0.98 20.10
C ALA A 60 -1.87 -0.90 19.58
N ARG A 61 -0.89 -1.04 20.49
CA ARG A 61 0.53 -1.04 20.14
C ARG A 61 0.84 -2.24 19.25
N GLY A 62 1.67 -2.01 18.24
CA GLY A 62 2.15 -3.03 17.32
C GLY A 62 3.56 -2.69 16.86
N VAL A 63 3.82 -2.86 15.57
CA VAL A 63 5.11 -2.54 14.95
C VAL A 63 5.40 -1.03 14.99
N SER A 64 6.69 -0.66 14.97
CA SER A 64 7.13 0.74 15.02
C SER A 64 6.71 1.54 13.78
N GLY A 65 6.72 2.87 13.87
CA GLY A 65 6.37 3.74 12.73
C GLY A 65 7.22 3.47 11.47
N GLY A 66 8.54 3.31 11.65
CA GLY A 66 9.45 2.93 10.56
C GLY A 66 9.14 1.55 9.99
N GLN A 67 8.81 0.56 10.85
CA GLN A 67 8.36 -0.76 10.40
C GLN A 67 7.05 -0.67 9.59
N LYS A 68 6.06 0.14 10.00
CA LYS A 68 4.82 0.36 9.23
C LYS A 68 5.09 0.94 7.84
N LYS A 69 6.06 1.86 7.73
CA LYS A 69 6.46 2.42 6.45
C LYS A 69 7.08 1.34 5.54
N ARG A 70 7.98 0.52 6.09
CA ARG A 70 8.57 -0.62 5.38
C ARG A 70 7.53 -1.65 4.95
N VAL A 71 6.53 -1.95 5.79
CA VAL A 71 5.40 -2.83 5.41
C VAL A 71 4.63 -2.25 4.23
N THR A 72 4.40 -0.93 4.20
CA THR A 72 3.73 -0.27 3.07
C THR A 72 4.56 -0.36 1.78
N THR A 73 5.89 -0.23 1.87
CA THR A 73 6.78 -0.47 0.73
C THR A 73 6.68 -1.93 0.28
N GLY A 74 6.72 -2.88 1.21
CA GLY A 74 6.56 -4.31 0.92
C GLY A 74 5.23 -4.64 0.24
N GLU A 75 4.13 -4.02 0.67
CA GLU A 75 2.80 -4.16 0.04
C GLU A 75 2.83 -3.78 -1.46
N MET A 76 3.59 -2.74 -1.84
CA MET A 76 3.71 -2.32 -3.23
C MET A 76 4.70 -3.18 -4.03
N LEU A 77 5.73 -3.72 -3.38
CA LEU A 77 6.73 -4.58 -4.01
C LEU A 77 6.22 -5.99 -4.27
N VAL A 78 5.34 -6.50 -3.41
CA VAL A 78 4.72 -7.82 -3.55
C VAL A 78 3.53 -7.70 -4.49
N GLY A 79 3.81 -7.62 -5.78
CA GLY A 79 2.80 -7.52 -6.83
C GLY A 79 3.36 -7.75 -8.23
N PRO A 80 2.49 -7.92 -9.25
CA PRO A 80 2.91 -8.12 -10.63
C PRO A 80 3.39 -6.83 -11.32
N ALA A 81 3.52 -5.71 -10.59
CA ALA A 81 3.90 -4.43 -11.17
C ALA A 81 5.34 -4.46 -11.70
N LYS A 82 5.51 -4.06 -12.96
CA LYS A 82 6.81 -3.95 -13.64
C LYS A 82 7.37 -2.53 -13.66
N ALA A 83 6.55 -1.54 -13.33
CA ALA A 83 6.95 -0.15 -13.19
C ALA A 83 6.52 0.33 -11.80
N LEU A 84 7.47 0.80 -11.00
CA LEU A 84 7.24 1.28 -9.65
C LEU A 84 7.68 2.74 -9.52
N PHE A 85 6.80 3.57 -8.97
CA PHE A 85 7.06 4.97 -8.70
C PHE A 85 7.02 5.17 -7.19
N MET A 86 8.17 5.52 -6.63
CA MET A 86 8.38 5.52 -5.19
C MET A 86 8.76 6.91 -4.73
N ASP A 87 7.83 7.55 -4.03
CA ASP A 87 8.02 8.89 -3.52
C ASP A 87 8.43 8.88 -2.05
N GLU A 88 9.50 9.59 -1.72
CA GLU A 88 9.97 9.84 -0.35
C GLU A 88 10.10 8.58 0.53
N ILE A 89 10.55 7.45 -0.02
CA ILE A 89 10.58 6.19 0.73
C ILE A 89 11.55 6.23 1.93
N SER A 90 12.58 7.07 1.89
CA SER A 90 13.57 7.23 2.97
C SER A 90 13.10 8.08 4.15
N THR A 91 12.04 8.89 4.03
CA THR A 91 11.62 9.81 5.11
C THR A 91 11.27 9.05 6.40
N GLY A 92 12.00 9.33 7.49
CA GLY A 92 11.80 8.66 8.78
C GLY A 92 12.46 7.28 8.90
N LEU A 93 13.33 6.91 7.97
CA LEU A 93 14.24 5.76 8.08
C LEU A 93 15.67 6.25 8.38
N ASP A 94 16.46 5.40 9.03
CA ASP A 94 17.89 5.63 9.18
C ASP A 94 18.65 5.36 7.86
N SER A 95 19.86 5.91 7.74
CA SER A 95 20.68 5.78 6.53
C SER A 95 21.04 4.33 6.20
N SER A 96 21.31 3.50 7.21
CA SER A 96 21.67 2.10 7.00
C SER A 96 20.51 1.28 6.46
N THR A 97 19.30 1.46 7.01
CA THR A 97 18.08 0.84 6.50
C THR A 97 17.77 1.32 5.09
N THR A 98 17.91 2.62 4.82
CA THR A 98 17.68 3.19 3.48
C THR A 98 18.61 2.55 2.44
N PHE A 99 19.89 2.42 2.75
CA PHE A 99 20.86 1.75 1.87
C PHE A 99 20.45 0.31 1.54
N GLN A 100 20.03 -0.48 2.55
CA GLN A 100 19.60 -1.87 2.31
C GLN A 100 18.36 -1.95 1.42
N ILE A 101 17.40 -1.04 1.61
CA ILE A 101 16.18 -0.97 0.80
C ILE A 101 16.53 -0.65 -0.66
N ILE A 102 17.35 0.39 -0.90
CA ILE A 102 17.75 0.77 -2.26
C ILE A 102 18.60 -0.31 -2.93
N LYS A 103 19.48 -0.97 -2.17
CA LYS A 103 20.29 -2.08 -2.69
C LYS A 103 19.43 -3.22 -3.20
N PHE A 104 18.36 -3.55 -2.49
CA PHE A 104 17.38 -4.53 -2.97
C PHE A 104 16.60 -4.05 -4.17
N MET A 105 16.15 -2.79 -4.18
CA MET A 105 15.45 -2.24 -5.34
C MET A 105 16.31 -2.34 -6.59
N LYS A 106 17.60 -2.02 -6.50
CA LYS A 106 18.58 -2.22 -7.57
C LYS A 106 18.63 -3.70 -8.01
N GLN A 107 18.74 -4.63 -7.07
CA GLN A 107 18.73 -6.07 -7.39
C GLN A 107 17.42 -6.48 -8.08
N MET A 108 16.28 -5.98 -7.61
CA MET A 108 14.97 -6.28 -8.18
C MET A 108 14.84 -5.73 -9.61
N VAL A 109 15.33 -4.51 -9.87
CA VAL A 109 15.40 -3.92 -11.21
C VAL A 109 16.16 -4.84 -12.17
N HIS A 110 17.37 -5.27 -11.79
CA HIS A 110 18.23 -6.06 -12.67
C HIS A 110 17.83 -7.54 -12.80
N VAL A 111 17.29 -8.17 -11.74
CA VAL A 111 16.93 -9.60 -11.75
C VAL A 111 15.53 -9.83 -12.29
N MET A 112 14.57 -8.97 -11.94
CA MET A 112 13.16 -9.16 -12.31
C MET A 112 12.74 -8.36 -13.55
N ASP A 113 13.66 -7.60 -14.16
CA ASP A 113 13.41 -6.73 -15.31
C ASP A 113 12.25 -5.76 -14.99
N VAL A 114 12.45 -4.96 -13.93
CA VAL A 114 11.49 -3.98 -13.40
C VAL A 114 12.08 -2.58 -13.55
N THR A 115 11.26 -1.60 -13.90
CA THR A 115 11.66 -0.19 -13.91
C THR A 115 11.23 0.48 -12.61
N MET A 116 12.14 1.16 -11.92
CA MET A 116 11.82 1.92 -10.71
C MET A 116 12.25 3.37 -10.85
N ILE A 117 11.35 4.29 -10.52
CA ILE A 117 11.66 5.71 -10.32
C ILE A 117 11.50 6.01 -8.85
N ILE A 118 12.58 6.46 -8.21
CA ILE A 118 12.62 6.70 -6.76
C ILE A 118 13.03 8.16 -6.53
N SER A 119 12.23 8.89 -5.76
CA SER A 119 12.63 10.19 -5.22
C SER A 119 13.29 9.99 -3.85
N LEU A 120 14.47 10.59 -3.66
CA LEU A 120 15.16 10.60 -2.37
C LEU A 120 15.55 12.03 -2.01
N LEU A 121 15.25 12.41 -0.77
CA LEU A 121 15.77 13.65 -0.19
C LEU A 121 17.16 13.38 0.38
N GLN A 122 18.19 14.01 -0.18
CA GLN A 122 19.57 14.02 0.32
C GLN A 122 20.11 12.62 0.69
N PRO A 123 20.21 11.70 -0.29
CA PRO A 123 20.73 10.37 -0.02
C PRO A 123 22.20 10.42 0.42
N ALA A 124 22.57 9.52 1.34
CA ALA A 124 23.97 9.29 1.70
C ALA A 124 24.79 8.86 0.46
N PRO A 125 26.10 9.17 0.39
CA PRO A 125 26.94 8.87 -0.77
C PRO A 125 26.86 7.39 -1.21
N GLU A 126 26.88 6.47 -0.27
CA GLU A 126 26.80 5.02 -0.54
C GLU A 126 25.45 4.63 -1.15
N THR A 127 24.38 5.34 -0.78
CA THR A 127 23.03 5.12 -1.36
C THR A 127 22.94 5.73 -2.75
N PHE A 128 23.54 6.91 -2.96
CA PHE A 128 23.59 7.57 -4.28
C PHE A 128 24.31 6.71 -5.32
N GLU A 129 25.39 6.01 -4.93
CA GLU A 129 26.15 5.11 -5.81
C GLU A 129 25.35 3.90 -6.33
N LEU A 130 24.24 3.55 -5.67
CA LEU A 130 23.40 2.42 -6.10
C LEU A 130 22.54 2.74 -7.32
N PHE A 131 22.36 4.01 -7.67
CA PHE A 131 21.54 4.42 -8.82
C PHE A 131 22.28 4.28 -10.14
N ASP A 132 21.58 3.78 -11.14
CA ASP A 132 22.09 3.65 -12.51
C ASP A 132 21.97 5.00 -13.24
N ASP A 133 20.78 5.58 -13.23
CA ASP A 133 20.46 6.89 -13.82
C ASP A 133 19.98 7.90 -12.77
N ILE A 134 20.20 9.18 -13.05
CA ILE A 134 19.75 10.32 -12.24
C ILE A 134 18.87 11.23 -13.09
N VAL A 135 17.75 11.66 -12.50
CA VAL A 135 16.92 12.76 -13.01
C VAL A 135 17.02 13.91 -12.02
N LEU A 136 17.63 15.02 -12.43
CA LEU A 136 17.75 16.22 -11.62
C LEU A 136 16.72 17.25 -12.08
N LEU A 137 15.77 17.56 -11.21
CA LEU A 137 14.71 18.55 -11.44
C LEU A 137 14.97 19.81 -10.60
N SER A 138 14.83 20.98 -11.21
CA SER A 138 14.83 22.27 -10.50
C SER A 138 13.83 23.22 -11.16
N GLU A 139 13.07 23.97 -10.35
CA GLU A 139 12.07 24.95 -10.83
C GLU A 139 11.08 24.38 -11.88
N GLY A 140 10.80 23.08 -11.84
CA GLY A 140 9.91 22.38 -12.78
C GLY A 140 10.57 21.92 -14.08
N GLU A 141 11.85 22.18 -14.28
CA GLU A 141 12.62 21.81 -15.47
C GLU A 141 13.63 20.68 -15.15
N ILE A 142 13.90 19.83 -16.14
CA ILE A 142 14.92 18.78 -16.06
C ILE A 142 16.27 19.39 -16.44
N ILE A 143 17.15 19.53 -15.46
CA ILE A 143 18.51 20.04 -15.65
C ILE A 143 19.43 18.95 -16.19
N TYR A 144 19.26 17.71 -15.73
CA TYR A 144 20.05 16.57 -16.16
C TYR A 144 19.21 15.30 -16.11
N GLN A 145 19.37 14.44 -17.11
CA GLN A 145 18.78 13.11 -17.15
C GLN A 145 19.76 12.13 -17.82
N GLY A 146 20.15 11.08 -17.10
CA GLY A 146 20.98 10.01 -17.66
C GLY A 146 21.90 9.36 -16.64
N PRO A 147 22.95 8.67 -17.09
CA PRO A 147 23.82 7.88 -16.22
C PRO A 147 24.41 8.71 -15.09
N ARG A 148 24.40 8.14 -13.88
CA ARG A 148 24.99 8.77 -12.69
C ARG A 148 26.45 9.18 -12.91
N GLU A 149 27.21 8.37 -13.64
CA GLU A 149 28.66 8.56 -13.85
C GLU A 149 29.00 9.85 -14.61
N ASN A 150 28.15 10.27 -15.55
CA ASN A 150 28.37 11.46 -16.37
C ASN A 150 27.82 12.76 -15.75
N VAL A 151 27.14 12.70 -14.59
CA VAL A 151 26.53 13.90 -13.99
C VAL A 151 27.59 14.93 -13.61
N LEU A 152 28.72 14.50 -13.05
CA LEU A 152 29.80 15.40 -12.65
C LEU A 152 30.49 16.02 -13.87
N GLU A 153 30.72 15.23 -14.92
CA GLU A 153 31.27 15.69 -16.20
C GLU A 153 30.40 16.80 -16.81
N PHE A 154 29.07 16.65 -16.76
CA PHE A 154 28.14 17.68 -17.21
C PHE A 154 28.35 19.00 -16.45
N PHE A 155 28.37 18.97 -15.12
CA PHE A 155 28.56 20.20 -14.32
C PHE A 155 29.95 20.80 -14.51
N GLU A 156 30.99 19.98 -14.69
CA GLU A 156 32.35 20.45 -15.01
C GLU A 156 32.39 21.16 -16.36
N SER A 157 31.65 20.68 -17.37
CA SER A 157 31.54 21.34 -18.67
C SER A 157 30.89 22.73 -18.61
N VAL A 158 30.04 22.97 -17.61
CA VAL A 158 29.38 24.25 -17.35
C VAL A 158 30.21 25.17 -16.44
N GLY A 159 31.30 24.65 -15.85
CA GLY A 159 32.26 25.41 -15.03
C GLY A 159 32.16 25.17 -13.52
N PHE A 160 31.38 24.18 -13.09
CA PHE A 160 31.21 23.81 -11.68
C PHE A 160 31.91 22.51 -11.35
N LYS A 161 32.57 22.45 -10.19
CA LYS A 161 33.25 21.22 -9.74
C LYS A 161 32.81 20.82 -8.33
N CYS A 162 32.48 19.55 -8.15
CA CYS A 162 32.19 18.99 -6.84
C CYS A 162 33.47 18.90 -5.99
N PRO A 163 33.51 19.45 -4.77
CA PRO A 163 34.62 19.28 -3.85
C PRO A 163 34.75 17.82 -3.37
N GLU A 164 35.98 17.34 -3.14
CA GLU A 164 36.25 15.95 -2.73
C GLU A 164 35.57 15.53 -1.40
N ARG A 165 35.35 16.48 -0.50
CA ARG A 165 34.74 16.22 0.82
C ARG A 165 33.21 16.32 0.82
N LYS A 166 32.60 16.72 -0.29
CA LYS A 166 31.16 16.93 -0.40
C LYS A 166 30.52 15.72 -1.09
N GLY A 167 29.37 15.28 -0.59
CA GLY A 167 28.57 14.27 -1.28
C GLY A 167 28.05 14.79 -2.62
N VAL A 168 28.08 13.96 -3.65
CA VAL A 168 27.61 14.35 -5.00
C VAL A 168 26.15 14.76 -4.97
N ALA A 169 25.30 14.02 -4.24
CA ALA A 169 23.87 14.35 -4.14
C ALA A 169 23.63 15.75 -3.54
N ASP A 170 24.39 16.13 -2.50
CA ASP A 170 24.28 17.46 -1.90
C ASP A 170 24.78 18.55 -2.85
N PHE A 171 25.90 18.29 -3.54
CA PHE A 171 26.42 19.18 -4.58
C PHE A 171 25.37 19.43 -5.67
N LEU A 172 24.69 18.39 -6.16
CA LEU A 172 23.68 18.51 -7.21
C LEU A 172 22.47 19.34 -6.79
N GLN A 173 22.11 19.34 -5.50
CA GLN A 173 21.02 20.19 -4.98
C GLN A 173 21.46 21.64 -4.77
N GLU A 174 22.70 21.86 -4.34
CA GLU A 174 23.20 23.19 -4.02
C GLU A 174 23.70 23.96 -5.27
N VAL A 175 24.23 23.27 -6.29
CA VAL A 175 24.71 23.91 -7.52
C VAL A 175 23.59 24.57 -8.33
N THR A 176 22.34 24.13 -8.13
CA THR A 176 21.15 24.74 -8.74
C THR A 176 20.57 25.89 -7.91
N SER A 177 21.04 26.08 -6.66
CA SER A 177 20.59 27.14 -5.76
C SER A 177 21.33 28.45 -6.01
N LYS A 178 20.58 29.56 -6.15
CA LYS A 178 21.16 30.90 -6.29
C LYS A 178 22.10 31.32 -5.15
N LYS A 179 21.88 30.80 -3.94
CA LYS A 179 22.69 31.14 -2.75
C LYS A 179 24.02 30.38 -2.72
N ASP A 180 24.01 29.15 -3.23
CA ASP A 180 25.07 28.17 -2.99
C ASP A 180 25.84 27.80 -4.27
N GLN A 181 25.46 28.32 -5.42
CA GLN A 181 26.13 28.01 -6.69
C GLN A 181 27.55 28.58 -6.78
N GLU A 182 27.82 29.75 -6.17
CA GLU A 182 29.13 30.44 -6.26
C GLU A 182 30.29 29.63 -5.67
N GLN A 183 30.07 28.93 -4.55
CA GLN A 183 31.10 28.12 -3.87
C GLN A 183 31.63 26.95 -4.71
N TYR A 184 30.92 26.56 -5.78
CA TYR A 184 31.29 25.48 -6.67
C TYR A 184 31.96 25.93 -7.97
N TRP A 185 32.11 27.24 -8.16
CA TRP A 185 32.74 27.79 -9.36
C TRP A 185 34.22 27.42 -9.43
N TYR A 186 34.59 26.63 -10.43
CA TYR A 186 35.96 26.13 -10.60
C TYR A 186 36.78 26.94 -11.60
N ASN A 187 36.11 27.63 -12.54
CA ASN A 187 36.79 28.33 -13.62
C ASN A 187 37.51 29.59 -13.13
N LYS A 188 38.81 29.45 -12.83
CA LYS A 188 39.67 30.55 -12.37
C LYS A 188 39.89 31.67 -13.41
N ASN A 189 39.60 31.40 -14.68
CA ASN A 189 39.84 32.35 -15.77
C ASN A 189 38.63 33.26 -16.04
N ALA A 190 37.47 32.98 -15.44
CA ALA A 190 36.25 33.75 -15.63
C ALA A 190 35.63 34.13 -14.27
N PRO A 191 35.12 35.38 -14.10
CA PRO A 191 34.38 35.73 -12.91
C PRO A 191 33.10 34.90 -12.82
N TYR A 192 32.71 34.54 -11.60
CA TYR A 192 31.45 33.85 -11.36
C TYR A 192 30.27 34.69 -11.87
N ARG A 193 29.36 34.01 -12.56
CA ARG A 193 28.05 34.53 -12.95
C ARG A 193 27.02 33.46 -12.64
N TYR A 194 25.94 33.86 -11.98
CA TYR A 194 24.83 32.94 -11.75
C TYR A 194 24.31 32.37 -13.06
N ILE A 195 24.31 31.04 -13.16
CA ILE A 195 23.76 30.28 -14.27
C ILE A 195 22.34 29.88 -13.90
N SER A 196 21.39 30.36 -14.69
CA SER A 196 19.97 30.09 -14.45
C SER A 196 19.59 28.65 -14.82
N VAL A 197 18.47 28.16 -14.28
CA VAL A 197 17.93 26.83 -14.63
C VAL A 197 17.75 26.68 -16.15
N SER A 198 17.24 27.70 -16.84
CA SER A 198 17.07 27.67 -18.30
C SER A 198 18.38 27.55 -19.06
N GLU A 199 19.46 28.17 -18.56
CA GLU A 199 20.80 28.03 -19.14
C GLU A 199 21.36 26.62 -18.93
N PHE A 200 21.15 26.03 -17.75
CA PHE A 200 21.49 24.61 -17.52
C PHE A 200 20.75 23.67 -18.47
N VAL A 201 19.43 23.87 -18.66
CA VAL A 201 18.62 23.08 -19.59
C VAL A 201 19.15 23.19 -21.03
N HIS A 202 19.51 24.40 -21.47
CA HIS A 202 20.10 24.62 -22.79
C HIS A 202 21.48 23.93 -22.92
N SER A 203 22.27 23.99 -21.87
CA SER A 203 23.60 23.36 -21.80
C SER A 203 23.48 21.84 -21.85
N PHE A 204 22.50 21.26 -21.14
CA PHE A 204 22.21 19.82 -21.16
C PHE A 204 21.76 19.34 -22.54
N LYS A 205 20.89 20.08 -23.23
CA LYS A 205 20.51 19.79 -24.63
C LYS A 205 21.71 19.76 -25.58
N SER A 206 22.73 20.55 -25.29
CA SER A 206 23.97 20.63 -26.08
C SER A 206 25.01 19.58 -25.64
N PHE A 207 24.89 19.03 -24.44
CA PHE A 207 25.77 18.00 -23.90
C PHE A 207 25.53 16.64 -24.57
N HIS A 208 26.56 15.82 -24.72
CA HIS A 208 26.47 14.57 -25.50
C HIS A 208 25.41 13.59 -24.98
N ILE A 209 25.15 13.54 -23.66
CA ILE A 209 24.06 12.73 -23.08
C ILE A 209 22.69 13.28 -23.48
N GLY A 210 22.49 14.59 -23.40
CA GLY A 210 21.21 15.21 -23.79
C GLY A 210 20.94 15.12 -25.29
N GLN A 211 22.00 15.21 -26.12
CA GLN A 211 21.90 14.97 -27.57
C GLN A 211 21.48 13.52 -27.85
N ARG A 212 22.18 12.53 -27.26
CA ARG A 212 21.85 11.11 -27.42
C ARG A 212 20.42 10.81 -26.96
N LEU A 213 20.01 11.30 -25.80
CA LEU A 213 18.65 11.15 -25.29
C LEU A 213 17.62 11.75 -26.26
N THR A 214 17.91 12.92 -26.82
CA THR A 214 17.04 13.57 -27.81
C THR A 214 16.95 12.74 -29.10
N GLU A 215 18.05 12.15 -29.56
CA GLU A 215 18.07 11.26 -30.72
C GLU A 215 17.29 9.96 -30.47
N GLU A 216 17.45 9.34 -29.29
CA GLU A 216 16.72 8.14 -28.90
C GLU A 216 15.22 8.40 -28.81
N LEU A 217 14.81 9.51 -28.20
CA LEU A 217 13.40 9.91 -28.09
C LEU A 217 12.77 10.30 -29.43
N ARG A 218 13.56 10.72 -30.42
CA ARG A 218 13.09 11.00 -31.78
C ARG A 218 12.69 9.74 -32.54
N ILE A 219 13.28 8.60 -32.21
CA ILE A 219 12.97 7.32 -32.85
C ILE A 219 11.66 6.80 -32.25
N PRO A 220 10.56 6.72 -33.02
CA PRO A 220 9.31 6.20 -32.49
C PRO A 220 9.46 4.76 -32.04
N TYR A 221 8.96 4.44 -30.84
CA TYR A 221 9.01 3.07 -30.34
C TYR A 221 8.14 2.13 -31.18
N ASP A 222 8.77 1.12 -31.79
CA ASP A 222 8.08 0.10 -32.57
C ASP A 222 7.38 -0.91 -31.64
N LYS A 223 6.06 -0.75 -31.51
CA LYS A 223 5.20 -1.61 -30.70
C LYS A 223 5.24 -3.09 -31.11
N SER A 224 5.64 -3.41 -32.35
CA SER A 224 5.72 -4.80 -32.82
C SER A 224 6.86 -5.59 -32.17
N ARG A 225 7.90 -4.90 -31.69
CA ARG A 225 9.05 -5.50 -30.99
C ARG A 225 8.78 -5.78 -29.51
N ALA A 226 7.71 -5.21 -28.96
CA ALA A 226 7.35 -5.40 -27.55
C ALA A 226 6.82 -6.82 -27.31
N HIS A 227 7.39 -7.52 -26.33
CA HIS A 227 6.85 -8.81 -25.92
C HIS A 227 5.41 -8.63 -25.40
N PRO A 228 4.44 -9.49 -25.78
CA PRO A 228 3.04 -9.33 -25.36
C PRO A 228 2.83 -9.29 -23.83
N ALA A 229 3.76 -9.86 -23.07
CA ALA A 229 3.75 -9.85 -21.60
C ALA A 229 4.45 -8.62 -20.97
N ALA A 230 5.03 -7.72 -21.76
CA ALA A 230 5.73 -6.54 -21.25
C ALA A 230 4.76 -5.49 -20.65
N LEU A 231 3.53 -5.45 -21.14
CA LEU A 231 2.48 -4.55 -20.62
C LEU A 231 1.31 -5.35 -20.06
N VAL A 232 0.94 -5.06 -18.81
CA VAL A 232 -0.25 -5.61 -18.19
C VAL A 232 -1.48 -4.95 -18.83
N LYS A 233 -2.33 -5.75 -19.48
CA LYS A 233 -3.56 -5.28 -20.13
C LYS A 233 -4.80 -5.41 -19.24
N THR A 234 -4.70 -6.20 -18.17
CA THR A 234 -5.79 -6.44 -17.23
C THR A 234 -5.73 -5.41 -16.10
N LYS A 235 -6.90 -4.96 -15.66
CA LYS A 235 -7.00 -3.98 -14.57
C LYS A 235 -6.59 -4.56 -13.21
N TYR A 236 -6.86 -5.85 -13.01
CA TYR A 236 -6.57 -6.58 -11.77
C TYR A 236 -5.63 -7.75 -12.06
N GLY A 237 -4.83 -8.13 -11.07
CA GLY A 237 -3.79 -9.16 -11.21
C GLY A 237 -4.28 -10.61 -11.13
N ILE A 238 -5.47 -10.84 -10.59
CA ILE A 238 -6.08 -12.17 -10.39
C ILE A 238 -7.54 -12.18 -10.85
N SER A 239 -8.15 -13.37 -10.96
CA SER A 239 -9.54 -13.50 -11.38
C SER A 239 -10.52 -12.93 -10.34
N ASP A 240 -11.70 -12.50 -10.78
CA ASP A 240 -12.73 -11.94 -9.90
C ASP A 240 -13.12 -12.90 -8.76
N ARG A 241 -13.14 -14.21 -9.03
CA ARG A 241 -13.46 -15.23 -8.02
C ARG A 241 -12.36 -15.33 -6.96
N GLU A 242 -11.10 -15.34 -7.36
CA GLU A 242 -9.96 -15.39 -6.44
C GLU A 242 -9.88 -14.10 -5.62
N LEU A 243 -10.17 -12.97 -6.24
CA LEU A 243 -10.21 -11.66 -5.59
C LEU A 243 -11.28 -11.61 -4.49
N PHE A 244 -12.49 -12.09 -4.81
CA PHE A 244 -13.56 -12.22 -3.82
C PHE A 244 -13.15 -13.14 -2.66
N MET A 245 -12.58 -14.30 -2.96
CA MET A 245 -12.15 -15.26 -1.94
C MET A 245 -11.01 -14.71 -1.07
N ALA A 246 -10.07 -13.96 -1.64
CA ALA A 246 -8.99 -13.29 -0.91
C ALA A 246 -9.52 -12.17 -0.01
N CYS A 247 -10.46 -11.34 -0.49
CA CYS A 247 -11.11 -10.33 0.33
C CYS A 247 -11.97 -10.97 1.45
N PHE A 248 -12.61 -12.11 1.16
CA PHE A 248 -13.39 -12.86 2.14
C PHE A 248 -12.54 -13.47 3.24
N SER A 249 -11.43 -14.13 2.88
CA SER A 249 -10.51 -14.69 3.87
C SER A 249 -9.88 -13.59 4.75
N ARG A 250 -9.56 -12.44 4.16
CA ARG A 250 -9.07 -11.26 4.88
C ARG A 250 -10.11 -10.74 5.89
N GLU A 251 -11.36 -10.54 5.46
CA GLU A 251 -12.41 -10.03 6.35
C GLU A 251 -12.70 -11.04 7.48
N TRP A 252 -12.76 -12.33 7.17
CA TRP A 252 -12.90 -13.39 8.17
C TRP A 252 -11.76 -13.38 9.20
N LEU A 253 -10.52 -13.22 8.75
CA LEU A 253 -9.36 -13.11 9.63
C LEU A 253 -9.44 -11.88 10.54
N LEU A 254 -9.81 -10.72 9.97
CA LEU A 254 -9.99 -9.48 10.73
C LEU A 254 -11.10 -9.63 11.77
N MET A 255 -12.24 -10.22 11.41
CA MET A 255 -13.34 -10.50 12.34
C MET A 255 -12.92 -11.44 13.46
N ARG A 256 -12.18 -12.52 13.16
CA ARG A 256 -11.67 -13.45 14.17
C ARG A 256 -10.70 -12.78 15.13
N ARG A 257 -9.79 -11.94 14.62
CA ARG A 257 -8.80 -11.19 15.43
C ARG A 257 -9.46 -10.09 16.27
N SER A 258 -10.59 -9.55 15.82
CA SER A 258 -11.39 -8.57 16.55
C SER A 258 -12.62 -9.19 17.26
N SER A 259 -12.62 -10.50 17.48
CA SER A 259 -13.75 -11.26 18.04
C SER A 259 -14.24 -10.71 19.38
N PHE A 260 -13.34 -10.14 20.19
CA PHE A 260 -13.67 -9.46 21.44
C PHE A 260 -14.78 -8.41 21.28
N LEU A 261 -14.75 -7.60 20.21
CA LEU A 261 -15.76 -6.56 19.98
C LEU A 261 -17.14 -7.17 19.73
N TYR A 262 -17.20 -8.23 18.93
CA TYR A 262 -18.46 -8.92 18.62
C TYR A 262 -19.03 -9.67 19.83
N ILE A 263 -18.17 -10.30 20.63
CA ILE A 263 -18.57 -10.94 21.89
C ILE A 263 -19.10 -9.89 22.87
N PHE A 264 -18.38 -8.78 23.05
CA PHE A 264 -18.80 -7.70 23.93
C PHE A 264 -20.16 -7.13 23.53
N LYS A 265 -20.38 -6.89 22.24
CA LYS A 265 -21.69 -6.47 21.70
C LYS A 265 -22.80 -7.48 21.98
N THR A 266 -22.54 -8.75 21.75
CA THR A 266 -23.50 -9.83 22.03
C THR A 266 -23.86 -9.89 23.52
N CYS A 267 -22.88 -9.71 24.41
CA CYS A 267 -23.14 -9.61 25.85
C CYS A 267 -23.92 -8.34 26.20
N GLN A 268 -23.59 -7.19 25.61
CA GLN A 268 -24.28 -5.92 25.83
C GLN A 268 -25.75 -6.00 25.43
N ILE A 269 -26.08 -6.53 24.24
CA ILE A 269 -27.47 -6.67 23.80
C ILE A 269 -28.24 -7.66 24.68
N THR A 270 -27.60 -8.74 25.12
CA THR A 270 -28.20 -9.70 26.06
C THR A 270 -28.53 -9.03 27.39
N PHE A 271 -27.61 -8.26 27.95
CA PHE A 271 -27.82 -7.51 29.19
C PHE A 271 -28.94 -6.47 29.07
N MET A 272 -28.96 -5.71 27.97
CA MET A 272 -30.02 -4.74 27.71
C MET A 272 -31.38 -5.41 27.49
N SER A 273 -31.41 -6.59 26.88
CA SER A 273 -32.63 -7.40 26.74
C SER A 273 -33.16 -7.84 28.11
N ILE A 274 -32.27 -8.24 29.03
CA ILE A 274 -32.62 -8.62 30.41
C ILE A 274 -33.22 -7.44 31.19
N ILE A 275 -32.66 -6.24 31.05
CA ILE A 275 -33.23 -5.04 31.68
C ILE A 275 -34.60 -4.73 31.07
N THR A 276 -34.73 -4.83 29.75
CA THR A 276 -35.99 -4.51 29.07
C THR A 276 -37.11 -5.46 29.49
N MET A 277 -36.83 -6.76 29.55
CA MET A 277 -37.84 -7.75 29.96
C MET A 277 -38.27 -7.60 31.42
N THR A 278 -37.40 -7.13 32.32
CA THR A 278 -37.76 -6.92 33.74
C THR A 278 -38.55 -5.64 33.94
N VAL A 279 -38.24 -4.57 33.19
CA VAL A 279 -38.97 -3.30 33.24
C VAL A 279 -40.39 -3.46 32.67
N PHE A 280 -40.55 -4.19 31.56
CA PHE A 280 -41.83 -4.39 30.88
C PHE A 280 -42.42 -5.77 31.17
N LEU A 281 -42.35 -6.23 32.40
CA LEU A 281 -42.76 -7.60 32.76
C LEU A 281 -44.27 -7.79 32.56
N ARG A 282 -44.66 -8.91 31.93
CA ARG A 282 -46.04 -9.22 31.53
C ARG A 282 -47.09 -9.01 32.63
N THR A 283 -46.76 -9.22 33.91
CA THR A 283 -47.70 -9.05 35.03
C THR A 283 -48.21 -7.62 35.18
N GLU A 284 -47.40 -6.63 34.79
CA GLU A 284 -47.72 -5.19 34.87
C GLU A 284 -48.32 -4.64 33.56
N MET A 285 -48.45 -5.48 32.54
CA MET A 285 -48.80 -5.13 31.16
C MET A 285 -50.24 -5.55 30.85
N THR A 286 -51.23 -4.84 31.39
CA THR A 286 -52.66 -5.16 31.22
C THR A 286 -53.18 -4.82 29.81
N PRO A 287 -53.63 -5.82 29.01
CA PRO A 287 -54.20 -5.57 27.69
C PRO A 287 -55.56 -4.84 27.78
N GLY A 288 -55.93 -4.08 26.76
CA GLY A 288 -57.26 -3.48 26.63
C GLY A 288 -57.51 -2.17 27.39
N THR A 289 -56.52 -1.67 28.14
CA THR A 289 -56.58 -0.34 28.79
C THR A 289 -55.74 0.68 28.03
N ILE A 290 -56.11 1.96 28.06
CA ILE A 290 -55.34 3.04 27.44
C ILE A 290 -53.93 3.13 28.07
N ALA A 291 -53.84 2.97 29.40
CA ALA A 291 -52.57 2.97 30.12
C ALA A 291 -51.67 1.78 29.72
N GLY A 292 -52.23 0.58 29.57
CA GLY A 292 -51.50 -0.59 29.08
C GLY A 292 -51.00 -0.42 27.64
N GLY A 293 -51.84 0.13 26.75
CA GLY A 293 -51.46 0.47 25.38
C GLY A 293 -50.26 1.41 25.31
N GLY A 294 -50.21 2.42 26.20
CA GLY A 294 -49.05 3.31 26.35
C GLY A 294 -47.77 2.56 26.75
N LYS A 295 -47.85 1.59 27.67
CA LYS A 295 -46.70 0.77 28.07
C LYS A 295 -46.19 -0.12 26.93
N TYR A 296 -47.09 -0.76 26.17
CA TYR A 296 -46.69 -1.57 25.00
C TYR A 296 -46.04 -0.72 23.90
N LEU A 297 -46.58 0.47 23.63
CA LEU A 297 -45.98 1.42 22.69
C LEU A 297 -44.57 1.84 23.16
N GLY A 298 -44.40 2.11 24.46
CA GLY A 298 -43.10 2.41 25.06
C GLY A 298 -42.09 1.26 24.92
N ALA A 299 -42.51 0.02 25.14
CA ALA A 299 -41.67 -1.17 24.97
C ALA A 299 -41.21 -1.37 23.52
N LEU A 300 -42.12 -1.18 22.55
CA LEU A 300 -41.79 -1.25 21.12
C LEU A 300 -40.85 -0.13 20.70
N PHE A 301 -41.11 1.10 21.14
CA PHE A 301 -40.26 2.25 20.87
C PHE A 301 -38.84 2.06 21.44
N PHE A 302 -38.74 1.61 22.69
CA PHE A 302 -37.45 1.33 23.31
C PHE A 302 -36.69 0.22 22.58
N SER A 303 -37.39 -0.85 22.15
CA SER A 303 -36.79 -1.94 21.37
C SER A 303 -36.22 -1.45 20.04
N LEU A 304 -36.96 -0.61 19.31
CA LEU A 304 -36.49 -0.02 18.06
C LEU A 304 -35.27 0.88 18.25
N ILE A 305 -35.29 1.72 19.30
CA ILE A 305 -34.14 2.56 19.65
C ILE A 305 -32.92 1.69 19.93
N GLN A 306 -33.06 0.63 20.74
CA GLN A 306 -31.93 -0.19 21.13
C GLN A 306 -31.28 -0.90 19.93
N VAL A 307 -32.09 -1.44 19.01
CA VAL A 307 -31.60 -2.05 17.77
C VAL A 307 -30.89 -1.01 16.89
N MET A 308 -31.45 0.19 16.75
CA MET A 308 -30.85 1.26 15.95
C MET A 308 -29.49 1.73 16.51
N PHE A 309 -29.40 1.92 17.83
CA PHE A 309 -28.15 2.35 18.48
C PHE A 309 -27.04 1.28 18.37
N ASN A 310 -27.40 -0.01 18.43
CA ASN A 310 -26.41 -1.08 18.24
C ASN A 310 -25.78 -1.05 16.82
N GLY A 311 -26.59 -0.74 15.81
CA GLY A 311 -26.12 -0.56 14.43
C GLY A 311 -25.15 0.63 14.25
N MET A 312 -25.35 1.73 15.00
CA MET A 312 -24.45 2.90 14.91
C MET A 312 -23.00 2.59 15.28
N ALA A 313 -22.78 1.69 16.24
CA ALA A 313 -21.43 1.28 16.62
C ALA A 313 -20.69 0.53 15.50
N GLU A 314 -21.40 -0.21 14.63
CA GLU A 314 -20.78 -0.86 13.46
C GLU A 314 -20.42 0.11 12.36
N LEU A 315 -21.24 1.16 12.18
CA LEU A 315 -20.99 2.21 11.21
C LEU A 315 -19.63 2.87 11.48
N ALA A 316 -19.37 3.24 12.75
CA ALA A 316 -18.12 3.86 13.14
C ALA A 316 -16.90 3.00 12.77
N MET A 317 -16.93 1.70 13.06
CA MET A 317 -15.85 0.76 12.68
C MET A 317 -15.65 0.68 11.17
N THR A 318 -16.74 0.71 10.40
CA THR A 318 -16.69 0.68 8.94
C THR A 318 -16.04 1.95 8.38
N VAL A 319 -16.37 3.12 8.96
CA VAL A 319 -15.79 4.40 8.59
C VAL A 319 -14.28 4.43 8.85
N PHE A 320 -13.81 3.86 9.96
CA PHE A 320 -12.38 3.77 10.26
C PHE A 320 -11.58 2.96 9.22
N GLY A 321 -12.21 1.98 8.54
CA GLY A 321 -11.58 1.19 7.48
C GLY A 321 -11.55 1.86 6.11
N LEU A 322 -12.36 2.89 5.87
CA LEU A 322 -12.52 3.52 4.55
C LEU A 322 -11.23 4.13 3.98
N PRO A 323 -10.35 4.79 4.76
CA PRO A 323 -9.11 5.35 4.21
C PRO A 323 -8.21 4.28 3.57
N VAL A 324 -8.11 3.10 4.20
CA VAL A 324 -7.35 1.96 3.67
C VAL A 324 -8.03 1.42 2.41
N PHE A 325 -9.35 1.31 2.43
CA PHE A 325 -10.13 0.91 1.25
C PHE A 325 -9.89 1.81 0.06
N TYR A 326 -9.99 3.14 0.23
CA TYR A 326 -9.77 4.09 -0.85
C TYR A 326 -8.36 3.99 -1.41
N LYS A 327 -7.35 3.94 -0.53
CA LYS A 327 -5.95 3.74 -0.94
C LYS A 327 -5.78 2.49 -1.79
N GLN A 328 -6.21 1.33 -1.31
CA GLN A 328 -6.04 0.05 -2.03
C GLN A 328 -6.85 -0.01 -3.33
N ARG A 329 -8.06 0.58 -3.34
CA ARG A 329 -8.88 0.69 -4.56
C ARG A 329 -8.20 1.56 -5.62
N ASP A 330 -7.63 2.69 -5.21
CA ASP A 330 -7.00 3.65 -6.12
C ASP A 330 -5.69 3.07 -6.69
N PHE A 331 -4.99 2.22 -5.93
CA PHE A 331 -3.88 1.37 -6.42
C PHE A 331 -4.32 0.12 -7.18
N LEU A 332 -5.61 -0.03 -7.47
CA LEU A 332 -6.17 -1.14 -8.25
C LEU A 332 -5.94 -2.54 -7.65
N PHE A 333 -5.86 -2.64 -6.31
CA PHE A 333 -5.73 -3.93 -5.65
C PHE A 333 -7.00 -4.77 -5.82
N TYR A 334 -8.16 -4.14 -5.63
CA TYR A 334 -9.46 -4.76 -5.80
C TYR A 334 -10.57 -3.73 -6.11
N PRO A 335 -11.67 -4.14 -6.76
CA PRO A 335 -12.84 -3.32 -6.97
C PRO A 335 -13.68 -3.19 -5.68
N ALA A 336 -14.57 -2.19 -5.66
CA ALA A 336 -15.42 -1.90 -4.50
C ALA A 336 -16.34 -3.07 -4.11
N TRP A 337 -16.86 -3.83 -5.08
CA TRP A 337 -17.75 -4.96 -4.81
C TRP A 337 -17.02 -6.11 -4.09
N ALA A 338 -15.75 -6.36 -4.41
CA ALA A 338 -14.94 -7.41 -3.79
C ALA A 338 -14.65 -7.10 -2.31
N TYR A 339 -14.62 -5.81 -1.95
CA TYR A 339 -14.54 -5.36 -0.56
C TYR A 339 -15.89 -5.43 0.16
N ALA A 340 -16.96 -4.95 -0.47
CA ALA A 340 -18.25 -4.79 0.20
C ALA A 340 -19.01 -6.11 0.41
N LEU A 341 -18.98 -7.03 -0.57
CA LEU A 341 -19.75 -8.26 -0.49
C LEU A 341 -19.33 -9.18 0.68
N PRO A 342 -18.03 -9.41 0.96
CA PRO A 342 -17.64 -10.20 2.12
C PRO A 342 -18.15 -9.65 3.44
N ILE A 343 -18.11 -8.33 3.62
CA ILE A 343 -18.63 -7.66 4.82
C ILE A 343 -20.12 -7.97 4.99
N TRP A 344 -20.90 -7.90 3.92
CA TRP A 344 -22.34 -8.20 3.96
C TRP A 344 -22.59 -9.67 4.30
N VAL A 345 -21.90 -10.59 3.60
CA VAL A 345 -22.05 -12.04 3.79
C VAL A 345 -21.73 -12.45 5.23
N LEU A 346 -20.73 -11.82 5.86
CA LEU A 346 -20.32 -12.14 7.22
C LEU A 346 -21.13 -11.42 8.30
N ARG A 347 -21.58 -10.19 8.07
CA ARG A 347 -22.31 -9.40 9.08
C ARG A 347 -23.80 -9.69 9.13
N ILE A 348 -24.46 -9.96 8.00
CA ILE A 348 -25.90 -10.25 7.97
C ILE A 348 -26.28 -11.39 8.94
N PRO A 349 -25.58 -12.56 8.96
CA PRO A 349 -25.87 -13.62 9.91
C PRO A 349 -25.70 -13.19 11.38
N LEU A 350 -24.71 -12.34 11.69
CA LEU A 350 -24.51 -11.82 13.04
C LEU A 350 -25.65 -10.88 13.45
N SER A 351 -26.11 -10.01 12.55
CA SER A 351 -27.26 -9.15 12.83
C SER A 351 -28.55 -9.96 13.08
N PHE A 352 -28.74 -11.08 12.37
CA PHE A 352 -29.84 -12.01 12.64
C PHE A 352 -29.71 -12.66 14.02
N MET A 353 -28.52 -13.09 14.41
CA MET A 353 -28.26 -13.67 15.72
C MET A 353 -28.57 -12.68 16.85
N GLU A 354 -28.09 -11.44 16.75
CA GLU A 354 -28.35 -10.38 17.74
C GLU A 354 -29.85 -10.06 17.86
N SER A 355 -30.53 -9.95 16.72
CA SER A 355 -31.99 -9.73 16.69
C SER A 355 -32.76 -10.90 17.29
N ALA A 356 -32.32 -12.15 17.04
CA ALA A 356 -32.94 -13.33 17.60
C ALA A 356 -32.79 -13.38 19.12
N ILE A 357 -31.62 -13.06 19.66
CA ILE A 357 -31.39 -12.98 21.12
C ILE A 357 -32.36 -11.98 21.76
N TRP A 358 -32.48 -10.77 21.17
CA TRP A 358 -33.39 -9.74 21.66
C TRP A 358 -34.84 -10.23 21.69
N ILE A 359 -35.31 -10.78 20.56
CA ILE A 359 -36.71 -11.23 20.41
C ILE A 359 -37.01 -12.40 21.36
N ILE A 360 -36.13 -13.41 21.42
CA ILE A 360 -36.35 -14.58 22.28
C ILE A 360 -36.48 -14.17 23.75
N LEU A 361 -35.66 -13.23 24.21
CA LEU A 361 -35.68 -12.79 25.61
C LEU A 361 -36.84 -11.85 25.93
N THR A 362 -37.23 -10.95 25.01
CA THR A 362 -38.20 -9.88 25.29
C THR A 362 -39.62 -10.20 24.85
N TYR A 363 -39.82 -11.02 23.81
CA TYR A 363 -41.13 -11.09 23.15
C TYR A 363 -42.23 -11.68 24.04
N TYR A 364 -41.98 -12.87 24.57
CA TYR A 364 -42.94 -13.59 25.40
C TYR A 364 -42.97 -13.09 26.86
N THR A 365 -41.84 -12.54 27.34
CA THR A 365 -41.71 -12.02 28.70
C THR A 365 -42.43 -10.68 28.89
N ILE A 366 -42.49 -9.86 27.83
CA ILE A 366 -43.29 -8.63 27.81
C ILE A 366 -44.77 -8.94 27.58
N GLY A 367 -45.07 -10.03 26.88
CA GLY A 367 -46.44 -10.46 26.60
C GLY A 367 -47.02 -9.85 25.33
N PHE A 368 -46.21 -9.69 24.27
CA PHE A 368 -46.73 -9.33 22.95
C PHE A 368 -47.69 -10.41 22.40
N ALA A 369 -48.46 -10.04 21.38
CA ALA A 369 -49.47 -10.91 20.78
C ALA A 369 -48.82 -12.21 20.26
N PRO A 370 -49.25 -13.41 20.73
CA PRO A 370 -48.59 -14.68 20.39
C PRO A 370 -48.86 -15.17 18.96
N ALA A 371 -49.84 -14.58 18.27
CA ALA A 371 -50.20 -14.90 16.90
C ALA A 371 -50.23 -13.62 16.05
N ALA A 372 -49.98 -13.77 14.73
CA ALA A 372 -50.11 -12.67 13.77
C ALA A 372 -51.57 -12.23 13.58
N SER A 373 -52.53 -13.11 13.87
CA SER A 373 -53.95 -12.79 13.96
C SER A 373 -54.32 -12.33 15.37
N ARG A 374 -55.17 -11.31 15.44
CA ARG A 374 -55.68 -10.68 16.67
C ARG A 374 -56.10 -11.67 17.76
#